data_AF-K9VTM6-F1
#
_entry.id   AF-K9VTM6-F1
#
_cell.length_a   1.000
_cell.length_b   1.000
_cell.length_c   1.000
_cell.angle_alpha   90.00
_cell.angle_beta   90.00
_cell.angle_gamma   90.00
#
_symmetry.space_group_name_H-M   'P 1'
#
loop_
_entity.id
_entity.type
_entity.pdbx_description
1 polymer ?
#
loop_
_entity_poly.entity_id
_entity_poly.type
_entity_poly.pdbx_seq_one_letter_code
_entity_poly.pdbx_strand_id
1 'polypeptide(L)'
;MTSLEQMVPTEELELYDPLASKSTLSLYLVKEGEKWVPIESKELVIGKQLTRLLQLSHDSRPLLKRKVKLGERLTYHVKKEGSPWKAYLVTPSDWVVVRVFRYEADLSEVEGEMPEFRDVQIAYCERQPLTPEEAEAMTYEIVSQVSVDSFGGDKEAYQQFFASQQSKQYVRV
;
A
#
# COMPACT_ATOMS: atom_id res chain seq x y z
N MET A 1 13.82 -3.66 59.23
CA MET A 1 14.66 -3.02 58.19
C MET A 1 14.14 -3.51 56.86
N THR A 2 13.21 -2.76 56.26
CA THR A 2 12.54 -3.15 55.01
C THR A 2 13.03 -2.17 53.95
N SER A 3 13.86 -2.65 53.03
CA SER A 3 14.38 -1.88 51.91
C SER A 3 13.26 -1.65 50.90
N LEU A 4 12.84 -0.40 50.75
CA LEU A 4 11.99 0.05 49.65
C LEU A 4 12.87 0.11 48.39
N GLU A 5 12.78 -0.91 47.54
CA GLU A 5 13.25 -0.83 46.16
C GLU A 5 12.45 0.26 45.46
N GLN A 6 13.12 1.37 45.15
CA GLN A 6 12.57 2.42 44.31
C GLN A 6 12.44 1.86 42.88
N MET A 7 11.22 1.57 42.44
CA MET A 7 10.92 1.40 41.02
C MET A 7 11.17 2.76 40.35
N VAL A 8 12.28 2.87 39.63
CA VAL A 8 12.55 3.97 38.73
C VAL A 8 11.51 3.90 37.61
N PRO A 9 10.71 4.96 37.35
CA PRO A 9 9.85 4.99 36.19
C PRO A 9 10.75 4.97 34.96
N THR A 10 10.65 3.92 34.14
CA THR A 10 11.23 3.92 32.80
C THR A 10 10.46 4.95 31.98
N GLU A 11 10.95 6.18 31.94
CA GLU A 11 10.49 7.17 30.97
C GLU A 11 10.77 6.57 29.59
N GLU A 12 9.71 6.13 28.90
CA GLU A 12 9.77 5.83 27.48
C GLU A 12 10.15 7.13 26.76
N LEU A 13 11.44 7.28 26.47
CA LEU A 13 11.93 8.33 25.57
C LEU A 13 11.23 8.12 24.22
N GLU A 14 10.19 8.91 23.96
CA GLU A 14 9.58 9.01 22.64
C GLU A 14 10.66 9.47 21.66
N LEU A 15 11.22 8.52 20.92
CA LEU A 15 12.23 8.79 19.92
C LEU A 15 11.58 9.64 18.82
N TYR A 16 11.92 10.93 18.77
CA TYR A 16 11.42 11.83 17.74
C TYR A 16 11.82 11.30 16.36
N ASP A 17 10.82 10.99 15.54
CA ASP A 17 10.98 10.51 14.18
C ASP A 17 10.44 11.56 13.21
N PRO A 18 11.31 12.40 12.61
CA PRO A 18 10.88 13.48 11.73
C PRO A 18 10.25 12.97 10.41
N LEU A 19 10.33 11.67 10.12
CA LEU A 19 9.74 11.03 8.95
C LEU A 19 8.51 10.19 9.29
N ALA A 20 7.97 10.28 10.52
CA ALA A 20 6.80 9.51 10.94
C ALA A 20 5.55 9.72 10.07
N SER A 21 5.39 10.93 9.52
CA SER A 21 4.26 11.29 8.63
C SER A 21 4.55 11.08 7.14
N LYS A 22 5.77 10.68 6.78
CA LYS A 22 6.20 10.54 5.38
C LYS A 22 5.90 9.14 4.87
N SER A 23 5.38 9.08 3.65
CA SER A 23 5.03 7.80 3.02
C SER A 23 6.25 7.04 2.51
N THR A 24 6.10 5.73 2.36
CA THR A 24 7.01 4.89 1.61
C THR A 24 6.53 4.79 0.16
N LEU A 25 7.40 5.08 -0.80
CA LEU A 25 7.14 4.90 -2.22
C LEU A 25 7.63 3.53 -2.67
N SER A 26 6.78 2.75 -3.32
CA SER A 26 7.15 1.48 -3.96
C SER A 26 6.91 1.54 -5.45
N LEU A 27 7.96 1.31 -6.23
CA LEU A 27 7.95 1.25 -7.69
C LEU A 27 8.14 -0.19 -8.13
N TYR A 28 7.17 -0.73 -8.85
CA TYR A 28 7.27 -2.07 -9.44
C TYR A 28 7.60 -1.94 -10.91
N LEU A 29 8.77 -2.42 -11.31
CA LEU A 29 9.31 -2.29 -12.65
C LEU A 29 9.48 -3.66 -13.30
N VAL A 30 9.40 -3.73 -14.62
CA VAL A 30 9.87 -4.87 -15.40
C VAL A 30 11.38 -5.05 -15.21
N LYS A 31 11.85 -6.29 -15.09
CA LYS A 31 13.28 -6.60 -14.99
C LYS A 31 14.08 -6.00 -16.15
N GLU A 32 15.27 -5.54 -15.82
CA GLU A 32 16.24 -4.99 -16.76
C GLU A 32 16.61 -6.03 -17.85
N GLY A 33 16.42 -5.65 -19.12
CA GLY A 33 16.65 -6.54 -20.28
C GLY A 33 15.38 -7.12 -20.91
N GLU A 34 14.22 -7.02 -20.25
CA GLU A 34 12.94 -7.45 -20.83
C GLU A 34 12.25 -6.35 -21.66
N LYS A 35 11.36 -6.76 -22.57
CA LYS A 35 10.61 -5.86 -23.46
C LYS A 35 9.67 -4.97 -22.66
N TRP A 36 9.59 -3.71 -23.07
CA TRP A 36 8.69 -2.70 -22.54
C TRP A 36 7.21 -3.15 -22.56
N VAL A 37 6.44 -2.72 -21.56
CA VAL A 37 5.01 -3.05 -21.45
C VAL A 37 4.16 -1.90 -21.98
N PRO A 38 3.17 -2.17 -22.86
CA PRO A 38 2.21 -1.15 -23.28
C PRO A 38 1.21 -0.90 -22.14
N ILE A 39 1.03 0.37 -21.76
CA ILE A 39 -0.08 0.77 -20.89
C ILE A 39 -1.10 1.54 -21.71
N GLU A 40 -2.37 1.16 -21.58
CA GLU A 40 -3.51 1.96 -22.02
C GLU A 40 -4.14 2.59 -20.77
N SER A 41 -3.94 3.90 -20.58
CA SER A 41 -4.56 4.69 -19.51
C SER A 41 -5.49 5.74 -20.11
N LYS A 42 -6.62 6.01 -19.46
CA LYS A 42 -7.52 7.13 -19.81
C LYS A 42 -7.10 8.46 -19.17
N GLU A 43 -6.05 8.49 -18.35
CA GLU A 43 -5.51 9.71 -17.76
C GLU A 43 -4.00 9.91 -18.02
N LEU A 44 -3.65 11.18 -18.27
CA LEU A 44 -2.33 11.83 -18.45
C LEU A 44 -1.33 11.25 -19.45
N VAL A 45 -1.65 10.16 -20.16
CA VAL A 45 -0.80 9.63 -21.24
C VAL A 45 -1.63 9.43 -22.50
N ILE A 46 -1.53 10.37 -23.44
CA ILE A 46 -2.15 10.26 -24.77
C ILE A 46 -1.24 9.37 -25.65
N GLY A 47 -1.65 8.12 -25.89
CA GLY A 47 -1.00 7.19 -26.83
C GLY A 47 -0.51 5.87 -26.22
N LYS A 48 0.06 4.98 -27.06
CA LYS A 48 0.73 3.74 -26.63
C LYS A 48 2.13 4.06 -26.14
N GLN A 49 2.31 4.29 -24.84
CA GLN A 49 3.65 4.41 -24.26
C GLN A 49 4.16 3.05 -23.78
N LEU A 50 5.41 2.79 -24.14
CA LEU A 50 6.20 1.68 -23.65
C LEU A 50 6.85 2.10 -22.34
N THR A 51 6.38 1.56 -21.22
CA THR A 51 6.98 1.83 -19.90
C THR A 51 7.52 0.56 -19.27
N ARG A 52 8.46 0.73 -18.35
CA ARG A 52 8.92 -0.34 -17.46
C ARG A 52 8.11 -0.36 -16.17
N LEU A 53 7.34 0.69 -15.86
CA LEU A 53 6.57 0.78 -14.64
C LEU A 53 5.30 -0.08 -14.76
N LEU A 54 5.17 -1.07 -13.90
CA LEU A 54 4.01 -1.96 -13.79
C LEU A 54 2.98 -1.39 -12.80
N GLN A 55 3.47 -0.88 -11.67
CA GLN A 55 2.63 -0.36 -10.59
C GLN A 55 3.41 0.64 -9.75
N LEU A 56 2.70 1.65 -9.26
CA LEU A 56 3.20 2.61 -8.28
C LEU A 56 2.31 2.54 -7.03
N SER A 57 2.92 2.52 -5.85
CA SER A 57 2.20 2.40 -4.57
C SER A 57 2.81 3.33 -3.53
N HIS A 58 1.93 4.07 -2.86
CA HIS A 58 2.27 4.89 -1.69
C HIS A 58 1.72 4.22 -0.43
N ASP A 59 2.54 4.08 0.60
CA ASP A 59 2.10 3.62 1.92
C ASP A 59 2.40 4.68 2.98
N SER A 60 1.35 5.32 3.48
CA SER A 60 1.42 6.38 4.50
C SER A 60 1.22 5.86 5.94
N ARG A 61 1.15 4.53 6.14
CA ARG A 61 0.91 3.98 7.48
C ARG A 61 2.13 4.21 8.40
N PRO A 62 1.97 4.89 9.54
CA PRO A 62 3.09 5.48 10.29
C PRO A 62 4.00 4.51 11.04
N LEU A 63 3.64 3.21 11.16
CA LEU A 63 4.41 2.24 11.98
C LEU A 63 4.74 0.91 11.28
N LEU A 64 3.98 0.54 10.25
CA LEU A 64 4.19 -0.69 9.50
C LEU A 64 4.71 -0.32 8.11
N LYS A 65 6.03 -0.10 8.02
CA LYS A 65 6.71 0.06 6.73
C LYS A 65 6.41 -1.18 5.88
N ARG A 66 5.51 -1.08 4.88
CA ARG A 66 5.32 -2.18 3.94
C ARG A 66 6.63 -2.38 3.21
N LYS A 67 7.30 -3.50 3.52
CA LYS A 67 8.48 -3.95 2.79
C LYS A 67 8.03 -4.85 1.66
N VAL A 68 8.40 -4.49 0.43
CA VAL A 68 8.16 -5.34 -0.74
C VAL A 68 9.00 -6.61 -0.58
N LYS A 69 8.38 -7.78 -0.79
CA LYS A 69 9.05 -9.07 -0.60
C LYS A 69 9.47 -9.69 -1.93
N LEU A 70 10.60 -10.40 -1.90
CA LEU A 70 10.95 -11.30 -3.00
C LEU A 70 9.90 -12.42 -3.10
N GLY A 71 9.49 -12.74 -4.31
CA GLY A 71 8.40 -13.68 -4.58
C GLY A 71 7.00 -13.10 -4.42
N GLU A 72 6.86 -11.82 -4.03
CA GLU A 72 5.55 -11.16 -3.98
C GLU A 72 4.98 -11.05 -5.40
N ARG A 73 3.76 -11.57 -5.60
CA ARG A 73 3.02 -11.45 -6.85
C ARG A 73 2.15 -10.21 -6.82
N LEU A 74 2.21 -9.38 -7.86
CA LEU A 74 1.34 -8.20 -7.94
C LEU A 74 -0.10 -8.66 -8.14
N THR A 75 -1.04 -7.85 -7.66
CA THR A 75 -2.47 -8.13 -7.72
C THR A 75 -3.22 -6.93 -8.28
N TYR A 76 -4.31 -7.19 -8.98
CA TYR A 76 -5.22 -6.16 -9.48
C TYR A 76 -6.54 -6.22 -8.71
N HIS A 77 -7.19 -5.07 -8.56
CA HIS A 77 -8.51 -4.97 -7.94
C HIS A 77 -9.54 -4.81 -9.06
N VAL A 78 -10.38 -5.83 -9.24
CA VAL A 78 -11.46 -5.83 -10.21
C VAL A 78 -12.76 -5.56 -9.47
N LYS A 79 -13.49 -4.51 -9.85
CA LYS A 79 -14.80 -4.23 -9.25
C LYS A 79 -15.75 -5.39 -9.56
N LYS A 80 -16.40 -5.94 -8.53
CA LYS A 80 -17.38 -7.01 -8.70
C LYS A 80 -18.71 -6.42 -9.18
N GLU A 81 -19.07 -6.66 -10.43
CA GLU A 81 -20.36 -6.25 -10.97
C GLU A 81 -21.51 -7.02 -10.29
N GLY A 82 -22.65 -6.34 -10.10
CA GLY A 82 -23.84 -6.93 -9.48
C GLY A 82 -23.77 -7.13 -7.96
N SER A 83 -22.65 -6.82 -7.30
CA SER A 83 -22.59 -6.83 -5.84
C SER A 83 -23.43 -5.69 -5.24
N PRO A 84 -24.26 -5.95 -4.21
CA PRO A 84 -24.95 -4.88 -3.48
C PRO A 84 -23.97 -4.00 -2.69
N TRP A 85 -22.75 -4.49 -2.47
CA TRP A 85 -21.67 -3.80 -1.76
C TRP A 85 -20.58 -3.35 -2.74
N LYS A 86 -19.75 -2.37 -2.36
CA LYS A 86 -18.48 -2.08 -3.02
C LYS A 86 -17.50 -3.23 -2.74
N ALA A 87 -17.71 -4.33 -3.45
CA ALA A 87 -16.85 -5.50 -3.43
C ALA A 87 -15.85 -5.43 -4.59
N TYR A 88 -14.64 -5.88 -4.32
CA TYR A 88 -13.57 -6.03 -5.28
C TYR A 88 -13.07 -7.46 -5.24
N LEU A 89 -12.79 -8.03 -6.40
CA LEU A 89 -11.99 -9.23 -6.52
C LEU A 89 -10.52 -8.79 -6.56
N VAL A 90 -9.72 -9.34 -5.66
CA VAL A 90 -8.27 -9.24 -5.74
C VAL A 90 -7.78 -10.43 -6.54
N THR A 91 -7.25 -10.15 -7.73
CA THR A 91 -6.84 -11.17 -8.71
C THR A 91 -5.33 -11.10 -8.92
N PRO A 92 -4.61 -12.24 -8.94
CA PRO A 92 -3.18 -12.24 -9.18
C PRO A 92 -2.83 -11.78 -10.61
N SER A 93 -1.69 -11.11 -10.75
CA SER A 93 -1.05 -10.81 -12.03
C SER A 93 -0.04 -11.87 -12.41
N ASP A 94 0.46 -11.80 -13.64
CA ASP A 94 1.62 -12.58 -14.08
C ASP A 94 2.94 -12.08 -13.48
N TRP A 95 2.99 -10.93 -12.81
CA TRP A 95 4.24 -10.29 -12.41
C TRP A 95 4.63 -10.66 -10.98
N VAL A 96 5.85 -11.17 -10.83
CA VAL A 96 6.42 -11.60 -9.54
C VAL A 96 7.71 -10.84 -9.29
N VAL A 97 7.84 -10.29 -8.08
CA VAL A 97 9.04 -9.57 -7.64
C VAL A 97 10.22 -10.53 -7.52
N VAL A 98 11.29 -10.27 -8.26
CA VAL A 98 12.52 -11.08 -8.26
C VAL A 98 13.73 -10.35 -7.69
N ARG A 99 13.68 -9.02 -7.57
CA ARG A 99 14.77 -8.20 -7.02
C ARG A 99 14.20 -6.93 -6.41
N VAL A 100 14.70 -6.52 -5.24
CA VAL A 100 14.27 -5.29 -4.56
C VAL A 100 15.50 -4.47 -4.18
N PHE A 101 15.49 -3.19 -4.51
CA PHE A 101 16.41 -2.19 -3.97
C PHE A 101 15.64 -1.25 -3.05
N ARG A 102 16.25 -0.87 -1.95
CA ARG A 102 15.65 0.04 -0.98
C ARG A 102 16.63 1.17 -0.69
N TYR A 103 16.10 2.38 -0.78
CA TYR A 103 16.77 3.62 -0.47
C TYR A 103 16.04 4.21 0.72
N GLU A 104 16.68 4.20 1.88
CA GLU A 104 16.19 4.90 3.06
C GLU A 104 16.73 6.33 3.01
N ALA A 105 15.92 7.32 3.38
CA ALA A 105 16.38 8.70 3.42
C ALA A 105 17.39 8.88 4.56
N ASP A 106 18.62 9.29 4.21
CA ASP A 106 19.64 9.67 5.18
C ASP A 106 19.44 11.13 5.59
N LEU A 107 18.98 11.37 6.81
CA LEU A 107 18.73 12.71 7.33
C LEU A 107 20.01 13.48 7.65
N SER A 108 21.17 12.83 7.69
CA SER A 108 22.45 13.48 7.96
C SER A 108 23.03 14.23 6.75
N GLU A 109 22.59 13.88 5.54
CA GLU A 109 23.09 14.44 4.28
C GLU A 109 22.17 15.51 3.66
N VAL A 110 21.03 15.78 4.29
CA VAL A 110 19.98 16.62 3.72
C VAL A 110 20.09 18.04 4.28
N GLU A 111 20.75 18.92 3.52
CA GLU A 111 20.93 20.35 3.83
C GLU A 111 19.58 21.12 3.75
N GLY A 112 18.72 20.92 4.74
CA GLY A 112 17.55 21.77 5.00
C GLY A 112 16.24 21.38 4.29
N GLU A 113 16.24 20.46 3.33
CA GLU A 113 15.01 20.03 2.62
C GLU A 113 14.50 18.66 3.06
N MET A 114 13.49 18.63 3.93
CA MET A 114 12.88 17.36 4.37
C MET A 114 12.45 16.48 3.18
N PRO A 115 12.88 15.20 3.10
CA PRO A 115 12.58 14.36 1.97
C PRO A 115 11.07 14.14 1.81
N GLU A 116 10.63 14.01 0.56
CA GLU A 116 9.22 13.77 0.23
C GLU A 116 8.75 12.40 0.73
N PHE A 117 9.61 11.40 0.59
CA PHE A 117 9.37 10.02 1.01
C PHE A 117 10.34 9.63 2.11
N ARG A 118 9.87 8.77 3.01
CA ARG A 118 10.74 8.18 4.02
C ARG A 118 11.69 7.14 3.42
N ASP A 119 11.10 6.25 2.64
CA ASP A 119 11.80 5.15 1.97
C ASP A 119 11.30 5.07 0.52
N VAL A 120 12.22 4.79 -0.40
CA VAL A 120 11.90 4.43 -1.79
C VAL A 120 12.32 3.00 -2.03
N GLN A 121 11.39 2.16 -2.47
CA GLN A 121 11.63 0.77 -2.84
C GLN A 121 11.44 0.58 -4.34
N ILE A 122 12.44 0.00 -5.01
CA ILE A 122 12.36 -0.37 -6.43
C ILE A 122 12.35 -1.88 -6.51
N ALA A 123 11.21 -2.44 -6.88
CA ALA A 123 11.00 -3.87 -7.06
C ALA A 123 11.00 -4.20 -8.55
N TYR A 124 11.96 -5.00 -8.99
CA TYR A 124 11.99 -5.55 -10.35
C TYR A 124 11.22 -6.87 -10.38
N CYS A 125 10.37 -7.00 -11.39
CA CYS A 125 9.45 -8.10 -11.57
C CYS A 125 9.77 -8.86 -12.86
N GLU A 126 9.55 -10.17 -12.82
CA GLU A 126 9.56 -11.04 -14.00
C GLU A 126 8.16 -11.59 -14.24
N ARG A 127 7.88 -11.92 -15.50
CA ARG A 127 6.61 -12.53 -15.88
C ARG A 127 6.65 -14.04 -15.60
N GLN A 128 5.80 -14.47 -14.67
CA GLN A 128 5.54 -15.87 -14.32
C GLN A 128 4.04 -16.14 -14.48
N PRO A 129 3.57 -16.49 -15.69
CA PRO A 129 2.16 -16.75 -15.95
C PRO A 129 1.58 -17.86 -15.07
N LEU A 130 0.30 -17.73 -14.73
CA LEU A 130 -0.46 -18.74 -14.00
C LEU A 130 -1.38 -19.52 -14.95
N THR A 131 -1.71 -20.75 -14.58
CA THR A 131 -2.86 -21.44 -15.19
C THR A 131 -4.17 -20.80 -14.72
N PRO A 132 -5.28 -20.99 -15.45
CA PRO A 132 -6.59 -20.50 -15.01
C PRO A 132 -6.97 -20.99 -13.60
N GLU A 133 -6.69 -22.25 -13.28
CA GLU A 133 -7.01 -22.85 -11.98
C GLU A 133 -6.19 -22.24 -10.85
N GLU A 134 -4.90 -21.96 -11.08
CA GLU A 134 -4.05 -21.27 -10.11
C GLU A 134 -4.52 -19.84 -9.87
N ALA A 135 -4.88 -19.13 -10.93
CA ALA A 135 -5.38 -17.76 -10.82
C ALA A 135 -6.71 -17.69 -10.05
N GLU A 136 -7.62 -18.65 -10.28
CA GLU A 136 -8.89 -18.75 -9.55
C GLU A 136 -8.66 -19.07 -8.08
N ALA A 137 -7.80 -20.04 -7.77
CA ALA A 137 -7.49 -20.43 -6.38
C ALA A 137 -6.85 -19.29 -5.56
N MET A 138 -6.14 -18.37 -6.22
CA MET A 138 -5.53 -17.19 -5.60
C MET A 138 -6.42 -15.96 -5.56
N THR A 139 -7.57 -15.98 -6.25
CA THR A 139 -8.50 -14.84 -6.29
C THR A 139 -9.39 -14.85 -5.06
N TYR A 140 -9.52 -13.70 -4.40
CA TYR A 140 -10.37 -13.56 -3.22
C TYR A 140 -11.15 -12.25 -3.23
N GLU A 141 -12.28 -12.23 -2.53
CA GLU A 141 -13.15 -11.06 -2.44
C GLU A 141 -12.83 -10.20 -1.22
N ILE A 142 -12.71 -8.89 -1.45
CA ILE A 142 -12.70 -7.88 -0.41
C ILE A 142 -13.99 -7.08 -0.50
N VAL A 143 -14.70 -6.99 0.62
CA VAL A 143 -15.86 -6.10 0.75
C VAL A 143 -15.43 -4.84 1.50
N SER A 144 -15.72 -3.67 0.92
CA SER A 144 -15.36 -2.39 1.55
C SER A 144 -16.11 -2.23 2.86
N GLN A 145 -15.33 -2.07 3.92
CA GLN A 145 -15.81 -1.84 5.28
C GLN A 145 -15.53 -0.38 5.66
N VAL A 146 -16.46 0.21 6.42
CA VAL A 146 -16.33 1.58 6.91
C VAL A 146 -16.50 1.58 8.42
N SER A 147 -15.51 2.12 9.13
CA SER A 147 -15.52 2.31 10.58
C SER A 147 -15.44 3.80 10.93
N VAL A 148 -15.59 4.15 12.21
CA VAL A 148 -15.42 5.53 12.69
C VAL A 148 -14.00 6.04 12.39
N ASP A 149 -13.00 5.15 12.43
CA ASP A 149 -11.61 5.48 12.11
C ASP A 149 -11.43 5.91 10.65
N SER A 150 -12.30 5.46 9.74
CA SER A 150 -12.32 5.94 8.35
C SER A 150 -12.64 7.44 8.24
N PHE A 151 -13.18 8.04 9.31
CA PHE A 151 -13.48 9.47 9.45
C PHE A 151 -12.54 10.16 10.46
N GLY A 152 -11.38 9.57 10.76
CA GLY A 152 -10.43 10.15 11.71
C GLY A 152 -10.96 10.23 13.14
N GLY A 153 -11.89 9.35 13.52
CA GLY A 153 -12.51 9.35 14.85
C GLY A 153 -13.77 10.21 14.96
N ASP A 154 -14.17 10.93 13.89
CA ASP A 154 -15.37 11.77 13.89
C ASP A 154 -16.65 10.91 13.86
N LYS A 155 -17.24 10.75 15.04
CA LYS A 155 -18.48 9.99 15.23
C LYS A 155 -19.68 10.65 14.57
N GLU A 156 -19.73 11.98 14.48
CA GLU A 156 -20.86 12.69 13.88
C GLU A 156 -20.83 12.56 12.36
N ALA A 157 -19.67 12.78 11.74
CA ALA A 157 -19.47 12.57 10.31
C ALA A 157 -19.74 11.12 9.91
N TYR A 158 -19.28 10.15 10.72
CA TYR A 158 -19.62 8.75 10.56
C TYR A 158 -21.14 8.52 10.56
N GLN A 159 -21.86 9.01 11.57
CA GLN A 159 -23.33 8.85 11.63
C GLN A 159 -24.06 9.51 10.46
N GLN A 160 -23.62 10.69 10.02
CA GLN A 160 -24.18 11.37 8.84
C GLN A 160 -23.95 10.55 7.57
N PHE A 161 -22.77 9.97 7.39
CA PHE A 161 -22.50 9.05 6.29
C PHE A 161 -23.41 7.82 6.35
N PHE A 162 -23.60 7.22 7.53
CA PHE A 162 -24.46 6.06 7.71
C PHE A 162 -25.93 6.34 7.38
N ALA A 163 -26.43 7.53 7.68
CA ALA A 163 -27.79 7.94 7.32
C ALA A 163 -27.97 8.22 5.81
N SER A 164 -26.88 8.35 5.05
CA SER A 164 -26.92 8.65 3.61
C SER A 164 -27.30 7.43 2.76
N GLN A 165 -27.72 7.66 1.51
CA GLN A 165 -27.92 6.56 0.54
C GLN A 165 -26.59 5.87 0.15
N GLN A 166 -25.45 6.52 0.34
CA GLN A 166 -24.14 5.99 -0.05
C GLN A 166 -23.67 4.87 0.87
N SER A 167 -24.08 4.87 2.16
CA SER A 167 -23.69 3.85 3.14
C SER A 167 -24.21 2.46 2.79
N LYS A 168 -25.32 2.36 2.03
CA LYS A 168 -25.91 1.09 1.59
C LYS A 168 -24.97 0.21 0.77
N GLN A 169 -23.89 0.78 0.24
CA GLN A 169 -22.87 0.06 -0.52
C GLN A 169 -21.70 -0.43 0.34
N TYR A 170 -21.71 -0.21 1.66
CA TYR A 170 -20.60 -0.56 2.56
C TYR A 170 -21.08 -1.43 3.71
N VAL A 171 -20.19 -2.30 4.17
CA VAL A 171 -20.44 -3.12 5.37
C VAL A 171 -20.01 -2.33 6.61
N ARG A 172 -20.87 -2.32 7.62
CA ARG A 172 -20.59 -1.73 8.93
C ARG A 172 -19.66 -2.63 9.73
N VAL A 173 -18.68 -2.05 10.40
CA VAL A 173 -17.79 -2.73 11.36
C VAL A 173 -17.85 -2.04 12.70
#